data_AF-A0AAU3HTQ3-F1
#
_entry.id   AF-A0AAU3HTQ3-F1
#
_cell.length_a   1.000
_cell.length_b   1.000
_cell.length_c   1.000
_cell.angle_alpha   90.00
_cell.angle_beta   90.00
_cell.angle_gamma   90.00
#
_symmetry.space_group_name_H-M   'P 1'
#
loop_
_entity.id
_entity.type
_entity.pdbx_description
1 polymer ?
#
loop_
_entity_poly.entity_id
_entity_poly.type
_entity_poly.pdbx_seq_one_letter_code
_entity_poly.pdbx_strand_id
1 'polypeptide(L)' 'MLNESIVQTLSRLWEEALGEPVTDIDADFFDLGGDSLMALTIATRAIDAGLPMPRSGVLRRSTIRQLAEAVEKPELFENV' A
#
# COMPACT_ATOMS: atom_id res chain seq x y z
N MET A 1 -1.04 -15.63 -7.66
CA MET A 1 -2.36 -15.18 -7.17
C MET A 1 -2.07 -14.30 -5.97
N LEU A 2 -2.58 -13.07 -5.93
CA LEU A 2 -2.34 -12.15 -4.82
C LEU A 2 -3.06 -12.65 -3.57
N ASN A 3 -2.47 -12.45 -2.39
CA ASN A 3 -3.14 -12.67 -1.13
C ASN A 3 -4.25 -11.62 -0.91
N GLU A 4 -5.50 -12.09 -0.97
CA GLU A 4 -6.70 -11.26 -0.83
C GLU A 4 -6.78 -10.53 0.52
N SER A 5 -6.26 -11.13 1.60
CA SER A 5 -6.24 -10.50 2.93
C SER A 5 -5.30 -9.29 2.98
N ILE A 6 -4.15 -9.37 2.30
CA ILE A 6 -3.22 -8.23 2.17
C ILE A 6 -3.86 -7.14 1.33
N VAL A 7 -4.44 -7.49 0.18
CA VAL A 7 -5.13 -6.56 -0.71
C VAL A 7 -6.26 -5.82 0.01
N GLN A 8 -7.12 -6.54 0.76
CA GLN A 8 -8.20 -5.93 1.53
C GLN A 8 -7.68 -4.99 2.61
N THR A 9 -6.61 -5.37 3.31
CA THR A 9 -6.03 -4.52 4.35
C THR A 9 -5.48 -3.22 3.76
N LEU A 10 -4.72 -3.33 2.66
CA LEU A 10 -4.18 -2.16 1.96
C LEU A 10 -5.28 -1.27 1.38
N SER A 11 -6.29 -1.87 0.73
CA SER A 11 -7.44 -1.14 0.16
C SER A 11 -8.15 -0.34 1.25
N ARG A 12 -8.49 -0.97 2.39
CA ARG A 12 -9.13 -0.29 3.52
C ARG A 12 -8.30 0.89 4.04
N LEU A 13 -6.99 0.72 4.19
CA LEU A 13 -6.11 1.80 4.67
C LEU A 13 -6.04 2.97 3.68
N TRP A 14 -6.09 2.68 2.37
CA TRP A 14 -6.14 3.71 1.35
C TRP A 14 -7.49 4.43 1.32
N GLU A 15 -8.59 3.70 1.40
CA GLU A 15 -9.94 4.26 1.47
C GLU A 15 -10.10 5.20 2.68
N GLU A 16 -9.57 4.80 3.84
CA GLU A 16 -9.55 5.63 5.05
C GLU A 16 -8.73 6.91 4.88
N ALA A 17 -7.67 6.88 4.06
CA ALA A 17 -6.77 8.02 3.86
C ALA A 17 -7.25 8.98 2.77
N LEU A 18 -7.75 8.44 1.65
CA LEU A 18 -8.24 9.18 0.49
C LEU A 18 -9.68 9.67 0.69
N GLY A 19 -10.46 9.00 1.54
CA GLY A 19 -11.87 9.32 1.78
C GLY A 19 -12.82 8.82 0.69
N GLU A 20 -12.35 7.95 -0.22
CA GLU A 20 -13.13 7.35 -1.30
C GLU A 20 -12.78 5.87 -1.51
N PRO A 21 -13.71 5.04 -2.04
CA PRO A 21 -13.47 3.63 -2.32
C PRO A 21 -12.36 3.42 -3.36
N VAL A 22 -11.42 2.50 -3.10
CA VAL A 22 -10.38 2.13 -4.06
C VAL A 22 -10.80 0.85 -4.76
N THR A 23 -11.28 0.97 -6.00
CA THR A 23 -11.85 -0.15 -6.77
C THR A 23 -10.87 -0.78 -7.75
N ASP A 24 -9.75 -0.12 -8.03
CA ASP A 24 -8.69 -0.60 -8.92
C ASP A 24 -7.39 -0.75 -8.13
N ILE A 25 -6.88 -1.98 -8.05
CA ILE A 25 -5.63 -2.30 -7.33
C ILE A 25 -4.38 -1.87 -8.10
N ASP A 26 -4.53 -1.51 -9.37
CA ASP A 26 -3.47 -1.00 -10.24
C ASP A 26 -3.48 0.53 -10.35
N ALA A 27 -4.44 1.21 -9.72
CA ALA A 27 -4.45 2.66 -9.64
C ALA A 27 -3.27 3.19 -8.82
N ASP A 28 -2.65 4.25 -9.31
CA ASP A 28 -1.56 4.95 -8.62
C ASP A 28 -2.12 5.81 -7.48
N PHE A 29 -1.55 5.66 -6.29
CA PHE A 29 -1.94 6.37 -5.07
C PHE A 29 -1.93 7.89 -5.23
N PHE A 30 -0.95 8.42 -5.95
CA PHE A 30 -0.78 9.86 -6.12
C PHE A 30 -1.73 10.41 -7.19
N ASP A 31 -2.07 9.61 -8.20
CA ASP A 31 -3.10 9.96 -9.19
C ASP A 31 -4.50 10.02 -8.55
N LEU A 32 -4.74 9.23 -7.48
CA LEU A 32 -5.95 9.30 -6.66
C LEU A 32 -5.95 10.48 -5.66
N GLY A 33 -4.95 11.36 -5.70
CA GLY A 33 -4.86 12.53 -4.82
C GLY A 33 -4.17 12.28 -3.49
N GLY A 34 -3.54 11.12 -3.32
CA GLY A 34 -2.70 10.83 -2.16
C GLY A 34 -1.45 11.72 -2.10
N ASP A 35 -0.94 11.96 -0.90
CA ASP A 35 0.29 12.71 -0.67
C ASP A 35 1.33 11.92 0.16
N SER A 36 2.52 12.49 0.32
CA SER A 36 3.62 11.85 1.06
C SER A 36 3.30 11.58 2.54
N LEU A 37 2.49 12.42 3.17
CA LEU A 37 2.11 12.25 4.58
C LEU A 37 1.09 11.13 4.73
N MET A 38 0.11 11.06 3.83
CA MET A 38 -0.83 9.94 3.75
C MET A 38 -0.09 8.63 3.46
N ALA A 39 0.83 8.63 2.50
CA ALA A 39 1.65 7.47 2.16
C ALA A 39 2.45 6.95 3.38
N LEU A 40 3.10 7.84 4.13
CA LEU A 40 3.81 7.50 5.35
C LEU A 40 2.87 6.96 6.45
N THR A 41 1.68 7.55 6.58
CA THR A 41 0.66 7.14 7.54
C THR A 41 0.13 5.75 7.23
N ILE A 42 -0.20 5.48 5.97
CA ILE A 42 -0.63 4.16 5.47
C ILE A 42 0.45 3.12 5.73
N ALA A 43 1.71 3.40 5.36
CA ALA A 43 2.80 2.46 5.58
C ALA A 43 3.00 2.14 7.08
N THR A 44 2.88 3.14 7.95
CA THR A 44 2.96 2.94 9.41
C THR A 44 1.81 2.06 9.92
N ARG A 45 0.57 2.33 9.49
CA ARG A 45 -0.59 1.52 9.87
C ARG A 45 -0.54 0.09 9.34
N ALA A 46 0.00 -0.11 8.13
CA ALA A 46 0.23 -1.42 7.56
C ALA A 46 1.24 -2.24 8.38
N ILE A 47 2.33 -1.61 8.83
CA ILE A 47 3.32 -2.22 9.73
C ILE A 47 2.67 -2.58 11.08
N ASP A 48 1.87 -1.68 11.65
CA ASP A 48 1.15 -1.93 12.90
C ASP A 48 0.12 -3.07 12.77
N ALA A 49 -0.41 -3.28 11.56
CA ALA A 49 -1.26 -4.42 11.20
C ALA A 49 -0.49 -5.72 10.92
N GLY A 50 0.84 -5.71 11.04
CA GLY A 50 1.71 -6.87 10.87
C GLY A 50 2.18 -7.12 9.43
N LEU A 51 1.97 -6.18 8.49
CA LEU A 51 2.46 -6.33 7.12
C LEU A 51 3.97 -6.01 7.05
N PRO A 52 4.83 -6.93 6.58
CA PRO A 52 6.27 -6.71 6.45
C PRO A 52 6.60 -5.74 5.30
N MET A 53 6.56 -4.44 5.56
CA MET A 53 6.97 -3.40 4.61
C MET A 53 7.73 -2.25 5.31
N PRO A 54 8.60 -1.51 4.59
CA PRO A 54 9.22 -0.31 5.14
C PRO A 54 8.25 0.87 5.18
N ARG A 55 8.56 1.88 6.01
CA ARG A 55 7.80 3.15 6.07
C ARG A 55 7.76 3.91 4.74
N SER A 56 8.74 3.68 3.87
CA SER A 56 8.79 4.23 2.51
C SER A 56 7.99 3.40 1.49
N GLY A 57 7.33 2.33 1.90
CA GLY A 57 6.78 1.33 0.98
C GLY A 57 5.80 1.90 -0.04
N VAL A 58 4.83 2.72 0.40
CA VAL A 58 3.85 3.36 -0.51
C VAL A 58 4.53 4.33 -1.48
N LEU A 59 5.59 5.03 -1.04
CA LEU A 59 6.37 5.92 -1.91
C LEU A 59 7.16 5.15 -3.00
N ARG A 60 7.58 3.92 -2.68
CA ARG A 60 8.33 3.05 -3.60
C ARG A 60 7.43 2.26 -4.53
N ARG A 61 6.22 1.96 -4.08
CA ARG A 61 5.26 1.05 -4.69
C ARG A 61 3.89 1.68 -4.51
N SER A 62 3.49 2.46 -5.50
CA SER A 62 2.35 3.35 -5.46
C SER A 62 1.05 2.68 -5.90
N THR A 63 1.00 1.36 -6.04
CA THR A 63 -0.25 0.61 -6.29
C THR A 63 -0.47 -0.48 -5.24
N ILE A 64 -1.74 -0.83 -4.99
CA ILE A 64 -2.09 -1.92 -4.06
C ILE A 64 -1.51 -3.25 -4.54
N ARG A 65 -1.52 -3.52 -5.85
CA ARG A 65 -0.89 -4.72 -6.43
C ARG A 65 0.59 -4.78 -6.06
N GLN A 66 1.35 -3.72 -6.35
CA GLN A 66 2.79 -3.69 -6.10
C GLN A 66 3.11 -3.85 -4.61
N LEU A 67 2.33 -3.23 -3.75
CA LEU A 67 2.47 -3.35 -2.29
C LEU A 67 2.17 -4.77 -1.84
N ALA A 68 1.08 -5.37 -2.28
CA ALA A 68 0.71 -6.74 -1.90
C ALA A 68 1.79 -7.75 -2.31
N GLU A 69 2.32 -7.63 -3.53
CA GLU A 69 3.44 -8.46 -4.01
C GLU A 69 4.69 -8.28 -3.15
N ALA A 70 5.01 -7.04 -2.76
CA ALA A 70 6.20 -6.75 -1.96
C ALA A 70 6.03 -7.14 -0.48
N VAL A 71 4.82 -7.14 0.04
CA VAL A 71 4.55 -7.69 1.38
C VAL A 71 4.71 -9.22 1.39
N GLU A 72 4.32 -9.90 0.31
CA GLU A 72 4.57 -11.34 0.17
C GLU A 72 6.05 -11.67 -0.04
N LYS A 73 6.77 -10.78 -0.73
CA LYS A 73 8.19 -10.92 -1.08
C LYS A 73 8.95 -9.65 -0.67
N PRO A 74 9.29 -9.49 0.62
CA PRO A 74 9.91 -8.27 1.14
C PRO A 74 11.20 -7.85 0.42
N GLU A 75 11.90 -8.77 -0.24
CA GLU A 75 13.04 -8.47 -1.11
C GLU A 75 12.70 -7.50 -2.25
N LEU A 76 11.42 -7.39 -2.63
CA LEU A 76 10.95 -6.42 -3.61
C LEU A 76 11.04 -4.98 -3.09
N PHE A 77 11.10 -4.73 -1.78
CA PHE A 77 11.33 -3.38 -1.27
C PHE A 77 12.79 -2.91 -1.43
N GLU A 78 13.74 -3.83 -1.56
CA GLU A 78 15.18 -3.53 -1.64
C GLU A 78 15.63 -3.19 -3.07
N ASN A 79 14.94 -3.74 -4.09
CA ASN A 79 15.28 -3.59 -5.51
C ASN A 79 14.69 -2.33 -6.18
N VAL A 80 14.49 -1.25 -5.42
CA VAL A 80 13.87 0.02 -5.88
C VAL A 80 14.89 1.14 -5.90
#